data_AF-A0A847YDT7-F1
#
_entry.id   AF-A0A847YDT7-F1
#
_cell.length_a   1.000
_cell.length_b   1.000
_cell.length_c   1.000
_cell.angle_alpha   90.00
_cell.angle_beta   90.00
_cell.angle_gamma   90.00
#
_symmetry.space_group_name_H-M   'P 1'
#
loop_
_entity.id
_entity.type
_entity.pdbx_description
1 polymer ?
#
loop_
_entity_poly.entity_id
_entity_poly.type
_entity_poly.pdbx_seq_one_letter_code
_entity_poly.pdbx_strand_id
1 'polypeptide(L)' 'MTVSPPIYLDNHATTRCDPRVVAAMLPYFGETYGNAASTTHAYGT' A
#
# COMPACT_ATOMS: atom_id res chain seq x y z
N MET A 1 -3.11 -33.67 3.06
CA MET A 1 -3.65 -32.89 4.20
C MET A 1 -3.53 -31.42 3.86
N THR A 2 -4.64 -30.69 3.79
CA THR A 2 -4.60 -29.22 3.64
C THR A 2 -4.33 -28.62 5.00
N VAL A 3 -3.13 -28.06 5.18
CA VAL A 3 -2.78 -27.35 6.41
C VAL A 3 -3.57 -26.04 6.43
N SER A 4 -4.39 -25.84 7.46
CA SER A 4 -4.98 -24.52 7.72
C SER A 4 -3.87 -23.51 7.98
N PRO A 5 -3.94 -22.30 7.40
CA PRO A 5 -2.95 -21.27 7.66
C PRO A 5 -2.89 -20.94 9.17
N PRO A 6 -1.70 -20.57 9.69
CA PRO A 6 -1.56 -20.23 11.09
C PRO A 6 -2.39 -18.99 11.44
N ILE A 7 -2.92 -18.95 12.67
CA ILE A 7 -3.61 -17.78 13.20
C ILE A 7 -2.56 -16.73 13.57
N TYR A 8 -2.68 -15.52 13.04
CA TYR A 8 -1.80 -14.40 13.35
C TYR A 8 -2.26 -13.68 14.63
N LEU A 9 -1.45 -13.73 15.69
CA LEU A 9 -1.75 -13.12 17.00
C LEU A 9 -0.68 -12.08 17.43
N ASP A 10 0.12 -11.56 16.50
CA ASP A 10 1.23 -10.64 16.79
C ASP A 10 1.02 -9.24 16.21
N ASN A 11 -0.18 -8.68 16.40
CA ASN A 11 -0.51 -7.33 15.90
C ASN A 11 0.29 -6.20 16.57
N HIS A 12 0.97 -6.50 17.69
CA HIS A 12 1.83 -5.53 18.36
C HIS A 12 3.18 -5.37 17.63
N ALA A 13 3.67 -6.41 16.95
CA ALA A 13 4.83 -6.28 16.07
C ALA A 13 4.49 -5.49 14.80
N THR A 14 3.42 -5.87 14.10
CA THR A 14 2.87 -5.14 12.95
C THR A 14 1.44 -5.58 12.63
N THR A 15 0.71 -4.80 11.85
CA THR A 15 -0.67 -5.11 11.48
C THR A 15 -0.79 -5.38 9.98
N ARG A 16 -1.80 -6.18 9.61
CA ARG A 16 -2.23 -6.28 8.21
C ARG A 16 -2.76 -4.92 7.76
N CYS A 17 -2.34 -4.45 6.58
CA CYS A 17 -2.92 -3.25 5.97
C CYS A 17 -4.44 -3.41 5.77
N ASP A 18 -5.21 -2.40 6.16
CA ASP A 18 -6.63 -2.31 5.83
C ASP A 18 -6.80 -2.29 4.29
N PRO A 19 -7.73 -3.07 3.71
CA PRO A 19 -7.95 -3.09 2.27
C PRO A 19 -8.20 -1.70 1.65
N ARG A 20 -8.81 -0.78 2.40
CA ARG A 20 -9.07 0.61 1.96
C ARG A 20 -7.77 1.41 1.84
N VAL A 21 -6.79 1.16 2.70
CA VAL A 21 -5.46 1.78 2.62
C VAL A 21 -4.73 1.28 1.38
N VAL A 22 -4.77 -0.03 1.12
CA VAL A 22 -4.17 -0.62 -0.08
C VAL A 22 -4.81 -0.04 -1.35
N ALA A 23 -6.15 0.00 -1.41
CA ALA A 23 -6.88 0.57 -2.54
C ALA A 23 -6.53 2.06 -2.79
N ALA A 24 -6.40 2.85 -1.73
CA ALA A 24 -6.00 4.25 -1.86
C ALA A 24 -4.54 4.42 -2.32
N MET A 25 -3.66 3.46 -2.02
CA MET A 25 -2.24 3.55 -2.35
C MET A 25 -1.89 3.02 -3.73
N LEU A 26 -2.61 2.02 -4.23
CA LEU A 26 -2.34 1.37 -5.52
C LEU A 26 -2.19 2.35 -6.72
N PRO A 27 -3.00 3.41 -6.88
CA PRO A 27 -2.85 4.34 -7.99
C PRO A 27 -1.47 4.99 -8.08
N TYR A 28 -0.81 5.25 -6.94
CA TYR A 28 0.49 5.91 -6.88
C TYR A 28 1.66 5.02 -7.32
N PHE A 29 1.43 3.71 -7.44
CA PHE A 29 2.40 2.75 -7.97
C PHE A 29 2.22 2.48 -9.47
N GLY A 30 1.20 3.08 -10.11
CA GLY A 30 0.86 2.84 -11.51
C GLY A 30 0.52 4.13 -12.25
N GLU A 31 -0.70 4.62 -12.08
CA GLU A 31 -1.26 5.70 -12.90
C GLU A 31 -0.87 7.10 -12.41
N THR A 32 -0.72 7.30 -11.10
CA THR A 32 -0.41 8.59 -10.45
C THR A 32 0.99 8.58 -9.85
N TYR A 33 2.01 8.36 -10.68
CA TYR A 33 3.40 8.34 -10.25
C TYR A 33 4.08 9.70 -10.49
N GLY A 34 5.10 10.00 -9.68
CA GLY A 34 5.80 11.28 -9.77
C GLY A 34 6.62 11.57 -8.53
N ASN A 35 7.46 12.60 -8.60
CA ASN A 35 8.09 13.15 -7.41
C ASN A 35 7.23 14.31 -6.90
N ALA A 36 6.81 14.26 -5.63
CA ALA A 36 6.02 15.31 -5.00
C ALA A 36 6.73 16.68 -4.97
N ALA A 37 8.05 16.73 -5.14
CA ALA A 37 8.82 17.97 -5.22
C ALA A 37 8.96 18.52 -6.65
N SER A 38 8.60 17.74 -7.68
CA SER A 38 8.57 18.26 -9.05
C SER A 38 7.36 19.17 -9.21
N THR A 39 7.57 20.43 -9.57
CA THR A 39 6.49 21.43 -9.77
C THR A 39 6.48 22.04 -11.18
N THR A 40 7.40 21.60 -12.04
CA THR A 40 7.65 22.20 -13.36
C THR A 40 7.10 21.36 -14.51
N HIS A 41 6.52 20.20 -14.23
CA HIS A 41 6.01 19.27 -15.25
C HIS A 41 4.78 18.51 -14.73
N ALA A 42 3.97 18.00 -15.66
CA ALA A 42 2.70 17.33 -15.36
C ALA A 42 2.81 16.06 -14.50
N TYR A 43 3.99 15.44 -14.41
CA TYR A 43 4.27 14.31 -13.52
C TYR A 43 4.66 14.73 -12.09
N GLY A 44 4.36 15.98 -11.73
CA GLY A 44 4.65 16.64 -10.47
C GLY A 44 3.40 17.36 -9.97
N THR A 45 3.41 17.88 -8.74
CA THR A 45 2.27 18.62 -8.16
C THR A 45 2.04 19.96 -8.83
#